data_AF-A0A1H3M144-F1
#
_entry.id   AF-A0A1H3M144-F1
#
_cell.length_a   1.000
_cell.length_b   1.000
_cell.length_c   1.000
_cell.angle_alpha   90.00
_cell.angle_beta   90.00
_cell.angle_gamma   90.00
#
_symmetry.space_group_name_H-M   'P 1'
#
loop_
_entity.id
_entity.type
_entity.pdbx_description
1 polymer ?
#
loop_
_entity_poly.entity_id
_entity_poly.type
_entity_poly.pdbx_seq_one_letter_code
_entity_poly.pdbx_strand_id
1 'polypeptide(L)'
;MSVRFPPLDTKPMEAEPVDDLPTGAGYQYEQKYDGFRCLAFRKSDPVQLQSKNQKSLARYFPEIESALQEVDETGFVLDGEIISPEGIETLQLRLHPAASRVEQMSIEHPARYIVFDILARLGSSLMSSPLEERRAVLEESWQLIRACLCWSCERRPRRPPPLASGSDRRGSTA
;
A
#
# COMPACT_ATOMS: atom_id res chain seq x y z
N MET A 1 17.80 21.05 14.96
CA MET A 1 17.92 20.97 13.49
C MET A 1 16.58 20.53 12.95
N SER A 2 15.96 21.28 12.04
CA SER A 2 14.64 20.91 11.49
C SER A 2 14.79 19.62 10.70
N VAL A 3 14.32 18.50 11.25
CA VAL A 3 14.36 17.21 10.54
C VAL A 3 13.39 17.33 9.38
N ARG A 4 13.91 17.26 8.15
CA ARG A 4 13.11 17.40 6.94
C ARG A 4 12.31 16.11 6.70
N PHE A 5 11.12 16.26 6.12
CA PHE A 5 10.33 15.14 5.61
C PHE A 5 11.21 14.21 4.75
N PRO A 6 11.13 12.87 4.91
CA PRO A 6 11.99 11.93 4.21
C PRO A 6 11.90 12.09 2.69
N PRO A 7 13.04 12.14 1.97
CA PRO A 7 13.03 12.26 0.52
C PRO A 7 12.62 10.94 -0.14
N LEU A 8 12.19 11.01 -1.40
CA LEU A 8 11.74 9.85 -2.18
C LEU A 8 12.84 8.81 -2.40
N ASP A 9 14.13 9.17 -2.31
CA ASP A 9 15.24 8.23 -2.41
C ASP A 9 15.60 7.54 -1.08
N THR A 10 14.81 7.76 -0.02
CA THR A 10 14.96 7.07 1.28
C THR A 10 14.97 5.55 1.05
N LYS A 11 16.02 4.88 1.55
CA LYS A 11 16.14 3.43 1.47
C LYS A 11 15.50 2.78 2.70
N PRO A 12 14.78 1.66 2.55
CA PRO A 12 14.31 0.88 3.69
C PRO A 12 15.48 0.38 4.54
N MET A 13 15.24 0.24 5.85
CA MET A 13 16.18 -0.45 6.74
C MET A 13 16.18 -1.95 6.40
N GLU A 14 17.36 -2.57 6.38
CA GLU A 14 17.51 -4.00 6.13
C GLU A 14 17.85 -4.75 7.41
N ALA A 15 17.31 -5.96 7.54
CA ALA A 15 17.67 -6.87 8.63
C ALA A 15 18.95 -7.63 8.27
N GLU A 16 19.78 -7.86 9.29
CA GLU A 16 20.93 -8.76 9.18
C GLU A 16 20.45 -10.22 9.30
N PRO A 17 20.84 -11.13 8.39
CA PRO A 17 20.51 -12.53 8.52
C PRO A 17 21.29 -13.14 9.68
N VAL A 18 20.56 -13.79 10.60
CA VAL A 18 21.11 -14.48 11.76
C VAL A 18 20.57 -15.91 11.81
N ASP A 19 21.38 -16.84 12.31
CA ASP A 19 20.99 -18.25 12.41
C ASP A 19 19.98 -18.49 13.55
N ASP A 20 20.14 -17.76 14.65
CA ASP A 20 19.28 -17.82 15.82
C ASP A 20 18.60 -16.48 16.08
N LEU A 21 17.36 -16.52 16.55
CA LEU A 21 16.66 -15.31 16.97
C LEU A 21 17.41 -14.67 18.14
N PRO A 22 17.77 -13.37 18.04
CA PRO A 22 18.47 -12.70 19.13
C PRO A 22 17.59 -12.67 20.37
N THR A 23 18.20 -12.83 21.54
CA THR A 23 17.51 -12.85 22.84
C THR A 23 18.01 -11.72 23.73
N GLY A 24 17.17 -11.25 24.65
CA GLY A 24 17.49 -10.19 25.60
C GLY A 24 16.50 -9.04 25.60
N ALA A 25 16.69 -8.11 26.53
CA ALA A 25 15.89 -6.88 26.58
C ALA A 25 16.21 -5.99 25.36
N GLY A 26 15.18 -5.35 24.80
CA GLY A 26 15.32 -4.42 23.67
C GLY A 26 15.02 -5.02 22.29
N TYR A 27 14.66 -6.30 22.20
CA TYR A 27 14.18 -6.91 20.96
C TYR A 27 12.66 -6.93 20.90
N GLN A 28 12.13 -6.61 19.72
CA GLN A 28 10.73 -6.81 19.34
C GLN A 28 10.70 -7.82 18.20
N TYR A 29 9.73 -8.74 18.24
CA TYR A 29 9.57 -9.77 17.22
C TYR A 29 8.31 -9.50 16.42
N GLU A 30 8.46 -9.52 15.10
CA GLU A 30 7.36 -9.34 14.17
C GLU A 30 7.29 -10.50 13.20
N GLN A 31 6.07 -10.77 12.70
CA GLN A 31 5.89 -11.76 11.65
C GLN A 31 6.58 -11.29 10.38
N LYS A 32 7.46 -12.14 9.82
CA LYS A 32 8.00 -11.92 8.48
C LYS A 32 6.90 -12.20 7.46
N TYR A 33 6.58 -11.19 6.65
CA TYR A 33 5.69 -11.32 5.51
C TYR A 33 6.50 -11.55 4.22
N ASP A 34 5.98 -12.37 3.33
CA ASP A 34 6.54 -12.58 1.99
C ASP A 34 5.73 -11.76 0.97
N GLY A 35 6.33 -10.69 0.45
CA GLY A 35 5.66 -9.77 -0.44
C GLY A 35 6.60 -8.81 -1.16
N PHE A 36 6.12 -7.61 -1.44
CA PHE A 36 6.94 -6.51 -1.92
C PHE A 36 7.07 -5.42 -0.86
N ARG A 37 8.29 -5.26 -0.34
CA ARG A 37 8.66 -4.12 0.52
C ARG A 37 8.31 -2.81 -0.15
N CYS A 38 7.56 -1.96 0.55
CA CYS A 38 7.02 -0.72 0.02
C CYS A 38 7.11 0.42 1.05
N LEU A 39 7.77 1.51 0.66
CA LEU A 39 7.64 2.80 1.32
C LEU A 39 6.52 3.61 0.65
N ALA A 40 5.52 3.99 1.44
CA ALA A 40 4.43 4.84 0.99
C ALA A 40 4.63 6.27 1.49
N PHE A 41 4.85 7.21 0.57
CA PHE A 41 5.03 8.63 0.88
C PHE A 41 3.75 9.39 0.53
N ARG A 42 3.18 10.06 1.52
CA ARG A 42 2.10 11.01 1.30
C ARG A 42 2.46 12.36 1.89
N LYS A 43 3.23 13.15 1.14
CA LYS A 43 3.46 14.57 1.47
C LYS A 43 2.31 15.45 0.99
N SER A 44 1.82 15.14 -0.20
CA SER A 44 0.64 15.66 -0.89
C SER A 44 0.15 14.56 -1.82
N ASP A 45 -0.95 14.79 -2.52
CA ASP A 45 -1.36 13.88 -3.58
C ASP A 45 -0.50 14.10 -4.85
N PRO A 46 -0.26 13.05 -5.66
CA PRO A 46 -0.62 11.65 -5.41
C PRO A 46 0.34 10.94 -4.43
N VAL A 47 -0.18 9.92 -3.74
CA VAL A 47 0.63 9.01 -2.91
C VAL A 47 1.68 8.31 -3.74
N GLN A 48 2.94 8.34 -3.30
CA GLN A 48 4.04 7.65 -3.98
C GLN A 48 4.32 6.32 -3.28
N LEU A 49 4.22 5.21 -4.01
CA LEU A 49 4.62 3.88 -3.53
C LEU A 49 5.98 3.51 -4.13
N GLN A 50 6.97 3.23 -3.29
CA GLN A 50 8.32 2.85 -3.73
C GLN A 50 8.77 1.52 -3.18
N SER A 51 9.28 0.67 -4.07
CA SER A 51 9.92 -0.58 -3.68
C SER A 51 11.29 -0.34 -3.01
N LYS A 52 11.84 -1.40 -2.41
CA LYS A 52 13.24 -1.46 -1.94
C LYS A 52 14.26 -0.91 -2.93
N ASN A 53 14.05 -1.14 -4.23
CA ASN A 53 14.94 -0.72 -5.30
C ASN A 53 14.53 0.62 -5.95
N GLN A 54 13.76 1.45 -5.24
CA GLN A 54 13.29 2.78 -5.68
C GLN A 54 12.43 2.76 -6.95
N LYS A 55 11.90 1.60 -7.34
CA LYS A 55 10.94 1.49 -8.44
C LYS A 55 9.55 1.88 -7.93
N SER A 56 8.86 2.73 -8.70
CA SER A 56 7.46 3.07 -8.43
C SER A 56 6.57 1.82 -8.52
N LEU A 57 5.79 1.60 -7.47
CA LEU A 57 4.83 0.52 -7.34
C LEU A 57 3.38 0.98 -7.57
N ALA A 58 3.11 2.30 -7.57
CA ALA A 58 1.77 2.87 -7.64
C ALA A 58 0.96 2.32 -8.82
N ARG A 59 1.55 2.28 -10.03
CA ARG A 59 0.91 1.73 -11.24
C ARG A 59 0.48 0.27 -11.13
N TYR A 60 1.09 -0.51 -10.24
CA TYR A 60 0.83 -1.94 -10.08
C TYR A 60 -0.16 -2.23 -8.96
N PHE A 61 -0.31 -1.30 -8.01
CA PHE A 61 -1.15 -1.41 -6.82
C PHE A 61 -2.06 -0.20 -6.63
N PRO A 62 -2.91 0.11 -7.63
CA PRO A 62 -3.77 1.29 -7.60
C PRO A 62 -4.75 1.29 -6.42
N GLU A 63 -5.15 0.12 -5.92
CA GLU A 63 -6.02 0.00 -4.76
C GLU A 63 -5.36 0.48 -3.46
N ILE A 64 -4.03 0.28 -3.33
CA ILE A 64 -3.27 0.73 -2.15
C ILE A 64 -3.04 2.23 -2.24
N GLU A 65 -2.70 2.74 -3.43
CA GLU A 65 -2.57 4.16 -3.67
C GLU A 65 -3.88 4.89 -3.34
N SER A 66 -5.00 4.40 -3.86
CA SER A 66 -6.34 4.96 -3.62
C SER A 66 -6.72 4.93 -2.14
N ALA A 67 -6.54 3.79 -1.45
CA ALA A 67 -6.87 3.67 -0.03
C ALA A 67 -6.05 4.65 0.83
N LEU A 68 -4.76 4.84 0.52
CA LEU A 68 -3.91 5.79 1.22
C LEU A 68 -4.23 7.25 0.87
N GLN A 69 -4.75 7.53 -0.33
CA GLN A 69 -5.25 8.87 -0.72
C GLN A 69 -6.55 9.23 0.00
N GLU A 70 -7.39 8.27 0.37
CA GLU A 70 -8.64 8.51 1.12
C GLU A 70 -8.43 8.92 2.57
N VAL A 71 -7.22 8.80 3.12
CA VAL A 71 -6.94 9.27 4.49
C VAL A 71 -6.99 10.81 4.52
N ASP A 72 -7.48 11.45 5.58
CA ASP A 72 -7.49 12.92 5.63
C ASP A 72 -6.10 13.50 5.97
N GLU A 73 -5.30 12.75 6.73
CA GLU A 73 -3.95 13.13 7.14
C GLU A 73 -2.97 13.11 5.96
N THR A 74 -2.13 14.14 5.87
CA THR A 74 -0.98 14.20 4.94
C THR A 74 0.31 14.45 5.72
N GLY A 75 1.45 14.34 5.04
CA GLY A 75 2.76 14.46 5.65
C GLY A 75 3.19 13.20 6.40
N PHE A 76 2.85 12.01 5.89
CA PHE A 76 3.33 10.75 6.45
C PHE A 76 4.21 9.94 5.49
N VAL A 77 5.07 9.09 6.07
CA VAL A 77 5.80 8.04 5.34
C VAL A 77 5.65 6.74 6.09
N LEU A 78 5.07 5.74 5.45
CA LEU A 78 4.88 4.40 6.01
C LEU A 78 5.89 3.42 5.40
N ASP A 79 6.37 2.49 6.21
CA ASP A 79 7.15 1.35 5.76
C ASP A 79 6.39 0.06 6.06
N GLY A 80 6.28 -0.78 5.04
CA GLY A 80 5.40 -1.94 5.08
C GLY A 80 5.70 -2.95 3.97
N GLU A 81 4.96 -4.05 4.01
CA GLU A 81 5.00 -5.11 3.02
C GLU A 81 3.66 -5.17 2.26
N ILE A 82 3.71 -5.11 0.94
CA ILE A 82 2.55 -5.42 0.10
C ILE A 82 2.45 -6.94 -0.01
N ILE A 83 1.36 -7.52 0.48
CA ILE A 83 1.11 -8.96 0.46
C ILE A 83 -0.11 -9.30 -0.41
N SER A 84 -0.17 -10.54 -0.87
CA SER A 84 -1.39 -11.13 -1.43
C SER A 84 -1.85 -12.26 -0.51
N PRO A 85 -3.14 -12.32 -0.14
CA PRO A 85 -3.70 -13.45 0.60
C PRO A 85 -3.55 -14.79 -0.11
N GLU A 86 -3.38 -14.77 -1.44
CA GLU A 86 -3.28 -15.95 -2.30
C GLU A 86 -1.83 -16.42 -2.53
N GLY A 87 -0.85 -15.69 -1.98
CA GLY A 87 0.57 -15.98 -2.15
C GLY A 87 1.30 -14.96 -3.01
N ILE A 88 2.62 -14.97 -2.92
CA ILE A 88 3.51 -14.01 -3.57
C ILE A 88 3.48 -14.13 -5.09
N GLU A 89 3.18 -15.31 -5.65
CA GLU A 89 3.09 -15.52 -7.09
C GLU A 89 2.03 -14.60 -7.72
N THR A 90 0.91 -14.39 -7.02
CA THR A 90 -0.17 -13.48 -7.46
C THR A 90 0.32 -12.03 -7.55
N LEU A 91 1.20 -11.58 -6.66
CA LEU A 91 1.80 -10.25 -6.73
C LEU A 91 2.75 -10.12 -7.94
N GLN A 92 3.52 -11.17 -8.23
CA GLN A 92 4.46 -11.17 -9.36
C GLN A 92 3.73 -11.09 -10.70
N LEU A 93 2.57 -11.75 -10.83
CA LEU A 93 1.71 -11.67 -12.03
C LEU A 93 1.22 -10.24 -12.32
N ARG A 94 1.18 -9.36 -11.31
CA ARG A 94 0.77 -7.96 -11.47
C ARG A 94 1.85 -7.06 -12.04
N LEU A 95 3.10 -7.50 -12.11
CA LEU A 95 4.19 -6.74 -12.75
C LEU A 95 4.09 -6.81 -14.28
N HIS A 96 2.89 -6.57 -14.80
CA HIS A 96 2.53 -6.69 -16.20
C HIS A 96 2.57 -5.31 -16.90
N PRO A 97 3.03 -5.22 -18.17
CA PRO A 97 3.09 -3.95 -18.89
C PRO A 97 1.72 -3.31 -19.12
N ALA A 98 0.69 -4.11 -19.39
CA ALA A 98 -0.66 -3.63 -19.72
C ALA A 98 -1.44 -3.20 -18.48
N ALA A 99 -1.82 -1.92 -18.41
CA ALA A 99 -2.55 -1.33 -17.29
C ALA A 99 -3.94 -1.97 -17.07
N SER A 100 -4.66 -2.33 -18.13
CA SER A 100 -5.97 -2.99 -18.03
C SER A 100 -5.90 -4.34 -17.29
N ARG A 101 -4.82 -5.09 -17.50
CA ARG A 101 -4.60 -6.36 -16.81
C ARG A 101 -4.33 -6.14 -15.32
N VAL A 102 -3.52 -5.12 -14.99
CA VAL A 102 -3.24 -4.75 -13.60
C VAL A 102 -4.52 -4.32 -12.88
N GLU A 103 -5.33 -3.48 -13.51
CA GLU A 103 -6.60 -3.01 -12.95
C GLU A 103 -7.56 -4.19 -12.71
N GLN A 104 -7.73 -5.07 -13.70
CA GLN A 104 -8.53 -6.28 -13.54
C GLN A 104 -8.02 -7.14 -12.37
N MET A 105 -6.70 -7.38 -12.29
CA MET A 105 -6.10 -8.17 -11.22
C MET A 105 -6.23 -7.50 -9.84
N SER A 106 -6.20 -6.17 -9.76
CA SER A 106 -6.39 -5.45 -8.49
C SER A 106 -7.80 -5.65 -7.91
N ILE A 107 -8.79 -5.89 -8.78
CA ILE A 107 -10.18 -6.13 -8.40
C ILE A 107 -10.42 -7.62 -8.09
N GLU A 108 -9.86 -8.51 -8.92
CA GLU A 108 -10.01 -9.97 -8.76
C GLU A 108 -9.20 -10.49 -7.57
N HIS A 109 -8.00 -9.97 -7.38
CA HIS A 109 -6.99 -10.42 -6.43
C HIS A 109 -6.37 -9.23 -5.67
N PRO A 110 -7.13 -8.56 -4.79
CA PRO A 110 -6.70 -7.36 -4.09
C PRO A 110 -5.50 -7.64 -3.18
N ALA A 111 -4.47 -6.79 -3.28
CA ALA A 111 -3.33 -6.85 -2.36
C ALA A 111 -3.67 -6.15 -1.04
N ARG A 112 -2.89 -6.44 0.00
CA ARG A 112 -2.94 -5.73 1.30
C ARG A 112 -1.61 -5.08 1.58
N TYR A 113 -1.62 -3.97 2.29
CA TYR A 113 -0.40 -3.32 2.74
C TYR A 113 -0.27 -3.51 4.24
N ILE A 114 0.72 -4.27 4.70
CA ILE A 114 0.97 -4.46 6.13
C ILE A 114 2.09 -3.53 6.55
N VAL A 115 1.72 -2.51 7.32
CA VAL A 115 2.65 -1.48 7.81
C VAL A 115 3.19 -1.90 9.16
N PHE A 116 4.51 -1.77 9.33
CA PHE A 116 5.19 -2.06 10.61
C PHE A 116 6.03 -0.88 11.12
N ASP A 117 6.29 0.15 10.31
CA ASP A 117 7.02 1.36 10.74
C ASP A 117 6.44 2.65 10.13
N ILE A 118 6.70 3.77 10.78
CA ILE A 118 6.35 5.13 10.34
C ILE A 118 7.58 6.04 10.42
N LEU A 119 8.02 6.53 9.26
CA LEU A 119 9.25 7.33 9.14
C LEU A 119 8.98 8.84 9.21
N ALA A 120 7.74 9.25 9.02
CA ALA A 120 7.28 10.62 9.22
C ALA A 120 5.78 10.66 9.49
N ARG A 121 5.35 11.68 10.22
CA ARG A 121 3.94 11.97 10.47
C ARG A 121 3.73 13.47 10.61
N LEU A 122 2.60 14.00 10.12
CA LEU A 122 2.28 15.43 10.14
C LEU A 122 3.43 16.33 9.64
N GLY A 123 4.16 15.86 8.63
CA GLY A 123 5.28 16.55 8.00
C GLY A 123 6.62 16.45 8.74
N SER A 124 6.63 15.91 9.96
CA SER A 124 7.82 15.76 10.79
C SER A 124 8.45 14.38 10.60
N SER A 125 9.77 14.34 10.40
CA SER A 125 10.50 13.08 10.27
C SER A 125 10.78 12.45 11.63
N LEU A 126 10.58 11.14 11.69
CA LEU A 126 10.78 10.28 12.86
C LEU A 126 12.01 9.37 12.68
N MET A 127 12.75 9.49 11.57
CA MET A 127 13.87 8.59 11.23
C MET A 127 15.00 8.57 12.28
N SER A 128 15.14 9.64 13.06
CA SER A 128 16.12 9.73 14.17
C SER A 128 15.56 9.29 15.51
N SER A 129 14.27 8.94 15.58
CA SER A 129 13.59 8.52 16.81
C SER A 129 13.79 7.01 17.02
N PRO A 130 13.89 6.53 18.27
CA PRO A 130 13.89 5.10 18.58
C PRO A 130 12.69 4.35 17.97
N LEU A 131 12.87 3.07 17.64
CA LEU A 131 11.81 2.23 17.07
C LEU A 131 10.54 2.23 17.93
N GLU A 132 10.69 2.17 19.25
CA GLU A 132 9.57 2.20 20.21
C GLU A 132 8.70 3.46 20.06
N GLU A 133 9.32 4.62 19.88
CA GLU A 133 8.59 5.88 19.67
C GLU A 133 7.87 5.88 18.32
N ARG A 134 8.52 5.39 17.25
CA ARG A 134 7.88 5.28 15.93
C ARG A 134 6.69 4.33 15.98
N ARG A 135 6.82 3.20 16.67
CA ARG A 135 5.75 2.22 16.86
C ARG A 135 4.56 2.81 17.62
N ALA A 136 4.80 3.53 18.70
CA ALA A 136 3.73 4.21 19.43
C ALA A 136 2.97 5.18 18.50
N VAL A 137 3.69 5.97 17.70
CA VAL A 137 3.07 6.88 16.73
C VAL A 137 2.27 6.13 15.66
N LEU A 138 2.76 4.99 15.16
CA LEU A 138 2.04 4.16 14.19
C LEU A 138 0.74 3.62 14.79
N GLU A 139 0.80 3.07 16.00
CA GLU A 139 -0.34 2.44 16.68
C GLU A 139 -1.44 3.46 17.05
N GLU A 140 -1.06 4.70 17.36
CA GLU A 140 -1.99 5.81 17.53
C GLU A 140 -2.64 6.28 16.21
N SER A 141 -2.07 5.93 15.06
CA SER A 141 -2.50 6.37 13.73
C SER A 141 -3.57 5.45 13.13
N TRP A 142 -4.69 5.28 13.83
CA TRP A 142 -5.75 4.32 13.45
C TRP A 142 -6.32 4.52 12.04
N GLN A 143 -6.40 5.75 11.53
CA GLN A 143 -6.83 5.99 10.15
C GLN A 143 -5.83 5.44 9.13
N LEU A 144 -4.52 5.56 9.38
CA LEU A 144 -3.47 5.01 8.52
C LEU A 144 -3.55 3.47 8.52
N ILE A 145 -3.63 2.88 9.71
CA ILE A 145 -3.74 1.42 9.87
C ILE A 145 -4.99 0.88 9.15
N ARG A 146 -6.14 1.56 9.29
CA ARG A 146 -7.38 1.14 8.60
C ARG A 146 -7.25 1.20 7.09
N ALA A 147 -6.65 2.24 6.51
CA ALA A 147 -6.47 2.31 5.07
C ALA A 147 -5.62 1.15 4.53
N CYS A 148 -4.64 0.68 5.31
CA CYS A 148 -3.75 -0.41 4.97
C CYS A 148 -4.41 -1.80 5.08
N LEU A 149 -5.34 -1.97 6.03
CA LEU A 149 -6.04 -3.23 6.31
C LEU A 149 -7.42 -3.34 5.61
N CYS A 150 -8.01 -2.23 5.19
CA CYS A 150 -9.36 -2.20 4.65
C CYS A 150 -9.37 -2.35 3.13
N TRP A 151 -9.52 -3.60 2.69
CA TRP A 151 -10.40 -3.90 1.56
C TRP A 151 -11.48 -4.84 2.06
N SER A 152 -12.47 -4.31 2.77
CA SER A 152 -13.67 -5.09 3.07
C SER A 152 -14.45 -5.28 1.77
N CYS A 153 -14.97 -6.50 1.61
CA CYS A 153 -15.80 -7.01 0.51
C CYS A 153 -16.98 -6.09 0.08
N GLU A 154 -17.28 -5.02 0.83
CA GLU A 154 -18.42 -4.13 0.61
C GLU A 154 -18.22 -3.06 -0.48
N ARG A 155 -16.99 -2.87 -0.99
CA ARG A 155 -16.68 -1.86 -2.02
C ARG A 155 -16.36 -2.44 -3.41
N ARG A 156 -17.04 -3.52 -3.83
CA ARG A 156 -17.05 -3.87 -5.26
C ARG A 156 -17.69 -2.72 -6.05
N PRO A 157 -17.04 -2.12 -7.07
CA PRO A 157 -17.76 -1.28 -8.01
C PRO A 157 -18.88 -2.14 -8.62
N ARG A 158 -20.14 -1.71 -8.44
CA ARG A 158 -21.27 -2.34 -9.13
C ARG A 158 -20.94 -2.32 -10.62
N ARG A 159 -20.86 -3.50 -11.25
CA ARG A 159 -20.76 -3.60 -12.71
C ARG A 159 -21.81 -2.64 -13.31
N PRO A 160 -21.44 -1.73 -14.23
CA PRO A 160 -22.46 -0.97 -14.93
C PRO A 160 -23.39 -1.96 -15.64
N PRO A 161 -24.72 -1.74 -15.62
CA PRO A 161 -25.64 -2.61 -16.33
C PRO A 161 -25.23 -2.66 -17.81
N PRO A 162 -25.36 -3.82 -18.49
CA PRO A 162 -25.06 -3.89 -19.92
C PRO A 162 -25.87 -2.83 -20.64
N LEU A 163 -25.19 -2.03 -21.47
CA LEU A 163 -25.83 -1.04 -22.35
C LEU A 163 -26.92 -1.78 -23.11
N ALA A 164 -28.17 -1.37 -22.88
CA ALA A 164 -29.32 -1.92 -23.59
C ALA A 164 -29.05 -1.73 -25.09
N SER A 165 -28.80 -2.83 -25.80
CA SER A 165 -28.81 -2.85 -27.25
C SER A 165 -30.23 -2.50 -27.67
N GLY A 166 -30.46 -1.23 -28.01
CA GLY A 166 -31.71 -0.75 -28.57
C GLY A 166 -31.94 -1.40 -29.93
N SER A 167 -32.55 -2.59 -29.93
CA SER A 167 -33.31 -3.07 -31.07
C SER A 167 -34.72 -2.52 -30.92
N ASP A 168 -35.02 -1.42 -31.60
CA ASP A 168 -36.43 -1.19 -31.96
C ASP A 168 -36.59 -0.39 -33.26
N ARG A 169 -37.63 -0.83 -33.98
CA ARG A 169 -38.37 -0.20 -35.09
C ARG A 169 -37.79 -0.28 -36.50
N ARG A 170 -38.21 -1.34 -37.19
CA ARG A 170 -38.90 -1.19 -38.48
C ARG A 170 -40.18 -2.03 -38.49
N GLY A 171 -41.29 -1.39 -38.10
CA GLY A 171 -42.63 -1.81 -38.47
C GLY A 171 -43.17 -0.84 -39.52
N SER A 172 -43.29 -1.28 -40.77
CA SER A 172 -44.08 -0.63 -41.81
C SER A 172 -44.44 -1.68 -42.84
N THR A 173 -45.71 -2.08 -42.85
CA THR A 173 -46.50 -2.53 -44.02
C THR A 173 -47.92 -2.80 -43.55
N ALA A 174 -48.84 -1.90 -43.91
CA ALA A 174 -50.15 -2.16 -44.52
C ALA A 174 -50.75 -0.81 -44.91
#